data_AF-A0A2H0P1Y4-F1
#
_entry.id   AF-A0A2H0P1Y4-F1
#
_cell.length_a   1.000
_cell.length_b   1.000
_cell.length_c   1.000
_cell.angle_alpha   90.00
_cell.angle_beta   90.00
_cell.angle_gamma   90.00
#
_symmetry.space_group_name_H-M   'P 1'
#
loop_
_entity.id
_entity.type
_entity.pdbx_description
1 polymer ?
#
loop_
_entity_poly.entity_id
_entity_poly.type
_entity_poly.pdbx_seq_one_letter_code
_entity_poly.pdbx_strand_id
1 'polypeptide(L)'
;MVCQSCGTREATTLVQSVVGNHLTKAALCSVCAGQIQPAAVLDAMLEALAALRTRANPARCPNCRISFATFRNTGRFGCPHCYEHFIAQVRDLLPRVHAGAYQHRGKTPGRR
;
A
#
# COMPACT_ATOMS: atom_id res chain seq x y z
N MET A 1 -9.18 10.10 44.44
CA MET A 1 -8.35 10.91 43.51
C MET A 1 -9.24 11.44 42.41
N VAL A 2 -9.13 12.72 42.03
CA VAL A 2 -9.97 13.35 41.00
C VAL A 2 -9.42 13.12 39.59
N CYS A 3 -10.32 13.11 38.60
CA CYS A 3 -10.01 12.97 37.19
C CYS A 3 -9.13 14.13 36.71
N GLN A 4 -8.00 13.80 36.08
CA GLN A 4 -7.03 14.79 35.59
C GLN A 4 -7.50 15.56 34.35
N SER A 5 -8.55 15.09 33.66
CA SER A 5 -9.10 15.76 32.47
C SER A 5 -10.22 16.75 32.83
N CYS A 6 -11.14 16.37 33.72
CA CYS A 6 -12.33 17.20 34.01
C CYS A 6 -12.36 17.79 35.41
N GLY A 7 -11.45 17.40 36.32
CA GLY A 7 -11.29 17.96 37.66
C GLY A 7 -12.44 17.76 38.66
N THR A 8 -13.58 17.23 38.20
CA THR A 8 -14.84 17.19 38.96
C THR A 8 -15.22 15.79 39.45
N ARG A 9 -14.91 14.76 38.66
CA ARG A 9 -15.29 13.36 38.93
C ARG A 9 -14.14 12.58 39.52
N GLU A 10 -14.44 11.51 40.25
CA GLU A 10 -13.41 10.59 40.72
C GLU A 10 -12.75 9.84 39.55
N ALA A 11 -11.44 9.64 39.65
CA ALA A 11 -10.68 8.86 38.68
C ALA A 11 -10.87 7.36 38.94
N THR A 12 -11.26 6.63 37.90
CA THR A 12 -11.55 5.18 37.97
C THR A 12 -10.68 4.38 37.00
N THR A 13 -10.11 5.02 35.98
CA THR A 13 -9.38 4.38 34.89
C THR A 13 -8.00 5.01 34.74
N LEU A 14 -6.97 4.18 34.64
CA LEU A 14 -5.60 4.64 34.39
C LEU A 14 -5.25 4.41 32.93
N VAL A 15 -5.05 5.50 32.18
CA VAL A 15 -4.75 5.47 30.74
C VAL A 15 -3.27 5.76 30.53
N GLN A 16 -2.65 4.98 29.67
CA GLN A 16 -1.25 5.15 29.27
C GLN A 16 -1.22 5.51 27.78
N SER A 17 -0.55 6.60 27.44
CA SER A 17 -0.40 7.07 26.07
C SER A 17 1.06 7.43 25.79
N VAL A 18 1.45 7.38 24.52
CA VAL A 18 2.77 7.83 24.06
C VAL A 18 2.57 9.13 23.32
N VAL A 19 3.13 10.22 23.84
CA VAL A 19 3.13 11.53 23.19
C VAL A 19 4.58 11.94 22.97
N GLY A 20 4.98 12.14 21.71
CA GLY A 20 6.35 12.58 21.39
C GLY A 20 7.43 11.64 21.92
N ASN A 21 7.22 10.32 21.83
CA ASN A 21 8.13 9.27 22.31
C ASN A 21 8.26 9.15 23.84
N HIS A 22 7.43 9.86 24.62
CA HIS A 22 7.38 9.74 26.07
C HIS A 22 6.08 9.06 26.53
N LEU A 23 6.22 8.13 27.46
CA LEU A 23 5.10 7.43 28.10
C LEU A 23 4.48 8.34 29.17
N THR A 24 3.25 8.78 28.93
CA THR A 24 2.47 9.57 29.87
C THR A 24 1.35 8.72 30.48
N LYS A 25 1.19 8.79 31.80
CA LYS A 25 0.14 8.09 32.55
C LYS A 25 -0.85 9.10 33.09
N ALA A 26 -2.15 8.90 32.82
CA ALA A 26 -3.21 9.77 33.27
C ALA A 26 -4.29 9.00 34.03
N ALA A 27 -4.75 9.56 35.15
CA ALA A 27 -5.87 9.02 35.93
C ALA A 27 -7.17 9.75 35.55
N LEU A 28 -8.09 9.04 34.90
CA LEU A 28 -9.31 9.59 34.28
C LEU A 28 -10.56 8.92 34.85
N CYS A 29 -11.70 9.62 34.78
CA CYS A 29 -13.00 9.00 35.03
C CYS A 29 -13.45 8.14 33.83
N SER A 30 -14.40 7.24 34.05
CA SER A 30 -14.93 6.32 33.04
C SER A 30 -15.39 7.03 31.76
N VAL A 31 -16.00 8.20 31.89
CA VAL A 31 -16.50 8.98 30.75
C VAL A 31 -15.36 9.61 29.95
N CYS A 32 -14.40 10.25 30.61
CA CYS A 32 -13.26 10.86 29.93
C CYS A 32 -12.37 9.80 29.27
N ALA A 33 -12.20 8.63 29.89
CA ALA A 33 -11.47 7.52 29.31
C ALA A 33 -12.13 6.99 28.02
N GLY A 34 -13.47 6.92 27.97
CA GLY A 34 -14.21 6.45 26.79
C GLY A 34 -14.23 7.42 25.59
N GLN A 35 -13.83 8.67 25.78
CA GLN A 35 -13.72 9.67 24.71
C GLN A 35 -12.34 9.67 24.03
N ILE A 36 -11.37 8.92 24.56
CA ILE A 36 -10.06 8.78 23.93
C ILE A 36 -10.22 7.80 22.76
N GLN A 37 -10.47 8.34 21.57
CA GLN A 37 -10.53 7.55 20.35
C GLN A 37 -9.13 7.12 19.92
N PRO A 38 -8.93 5.84 19.52
CA PRO A 38 -7.71 5.39 18.85
C PRO A 38 -7.66 5.89 17.39
N ALA A 39 -7.95 7.17 17.15
CA ALA A 39 -8.04 7.78 15.83
C ALA A 39 -6.70 7.74 15.07
N ALA A 40 -5.58 7.75 15.79
CA ALA A 40 -4.24 7.74 15.21
C ALA A 40 -3.94 6.53 14.32
N VAL A 41 -4.57 5.37 14.54
CA VAL A 41 -4.32 4.16 13.74
C VAL A 41 -5.08 4.21 12.41
N LEU A 42 -6.32 4.73 12.43
CA LEU A 42 -7.15 4.79 11.23
C LEU A 42 -6.65 5.85 10.25
N ASP A 43 -6.22 7.00 10.76
CA ASP A 43 -5.66 8.08 9.94
C ASP A 43 -4.34 7.65 9.27
N ALA A 44 -3.43 7.02 10.04
CA ALA A 44 -2.18 6.49 9.50
C ALA A 44 -2.42 5.39 8.44
N MET A 45 -3.43 4.55 8.64
CA MET A 45 -3.79 3.50 7.67
C MET A 45 -4.44 4.09 6.42
N LEU A 46 -5.25 5.14 6.55
CA LEU A 46 -5.91 5.82 5.44
C LEU A 46 -4.89 6.59 4.58
N GLU A 47 -3.91 7.25 5.20
CA GLU A 47 -2.79 7.89 4.50
C GLU A 47 -1.93 6.88 3.74
N ALA A 48 -1.62 5.73 4.34
CA ALA A 48 -0.91 4.64 3.68
C ALA A 48 -1.68 4.08 2.47
N LEU A 49 -3.00 3.93 2.59
CA LEU A 49 -3.88 3.51 1.48
C LEU A 49 -3.98 4.58 0.38
N ALA A 50 -4.02 5.86 0.74
CA ALA A 50 -4.04 6.96 -0.22
C ALA A 50 -2.72 7.05 -1.01
N ALA A 51 -1.57 6.83 -0.36
CA ALA A 51 -0.25 6.79 -1.00
C ALA A 51 -0.08 5.64 -2.00
N LEU A 52 -0.83 4.54 -1.84
CA LEU A 52 -0.91 3.46 -2.83
C LEU A 52 -1.75 3.84 -4.06
N ARG A 53 -2.78 4.69 -3.90
CA ARG A 53 -3.69 5.09 -5.00
C ARG A 53 -3.08 6.13 -5.92
N THR A 54 -2.26 7.06 -5.42
CA THR A 54 -1.66 8.14 -6.24
C THR A 54 -0.61 7.65 -7.23
N ARG A 55 -0.14 6.41 -7.11
CA ARG A 55 0.75 5.77 -8.10
C ARG A 55 0.01 5.19 -9.32
N ALA A 56 -1.32 5.20 -9.31
CA ALA A 56 -2.12 4.55 -10.34
C ALA A 56 -2.84 5.60 -11.21
N ASN A 57 -2.11 6.37 -12.00
CA ASN A 57 -2.62 6.70 -13.32
C ASN A 57 -2.14 5.58 -14.25
N PRO A 58 -2.96 4.56 -14.55
CA PRO A 58 -2.50 3.44 -15.34
C PRO A 58 -2.23 3.96 -16.75
N ALA A 59 -0.95 4.11 -17.10
CA ALA A 59 -0.53 4.50 -18.44
C ALA A 59 -1.33 3.69 -19.48
N ARG A 60 -2.02 4.41 -20.37
CA ARG A 60 -2.80 3.84 -21.45
C ARG A 60 -2.06 4.06 -22.75
N CYS A 61 -2.08 3.08 -23.64
CA CYS A 61 -1.47 3.21 -24.95
C CYS A 61 -2.06 4.43 -25.69
N PRO A 62 -1.25 5.36 -26.22
CA PRO A 62 -1.75 6.54 -26.90
C PRO A 62 -2.53 6.20 -28.18
N ASN A 63 -2.25 5.04 -28.80
CA ASN A 63 -2.90 4.61 -30.04
C ASN A 63 -4.23 3.89 -29.79
N CYS A 64 -4.22 2.77 -29.05
CA CYS A 64 -5.42 1.94 -28.86
C CYS A 64 -6.08 2.07 -27.47
N ARG A 65 -5.53 2.90 -26.58
CA ARG A 65 -6.06 3.21 -25.24
C ARG A 65 -6.19 2.04 -24.26
N ILE A 66 -5.66 0.86 -24.60
CA ILE A 66 -5.58 -0.26 -23.65
C ILE A 66 -4.67 0.12 -22.47
N SER A 67 -5.04 -0.31 -21.27
CA SER A 67 -4.21 -0.12 -20.07
C SER A 67 -3.25 -1.29 -19.87
N PHE A 68 -2.13 -1.06 -19.18
CA PHE A 68 -1.22 -2.15 -18.80
C PHE A 68 -1.91 -3.21 -17.92
N ALA A 69 -2.87 -2.81 -17.08
CA ALA A 69 -3.65 -3.75 -16.27
C ALA A 69 -4.50 -4.70 -17.13
N THR A 70 -5.11 -4.18 -18.21
CA THR A 70 -5.84 -5.01 -19.17
C THR A 70 -4.92 -6.02 -19.84
N PHE A 71 -3.71 -5.60 -20.27
CA PHE A 71 -2.70 -6.52 -20.80
C PHE A 71 -2.30 -7.59 -19.78
N ARG A 72 -2.07 -7.23 -18.51
CA ARG A 72 -1.72 -8.22 -17.47
C ARG A 72 -2.81 -9.27 -17.24
N ASN A 73 -4.08 -8.89 -17.39
CA ASN A 73 -5.20 -9.80 -17.19
C ASN A 73 -5.48 -10.68 -18.42
N THR A 74 -5.27 -10.17 -19.63
CA THR A 74 -5.59 -10.90 -20.88
C THR A 74 -4.39 -11.56 -21.54
N GLY A 75 -3.16 -11.14 -21.19
CA GLY A 75 -1.92 -11.54 -21.85
C GLY A 75 -1.77 -11.01 -23.29
N ARG A 76 -2.61 -10.07 -23.73
CA ARG A 76 -2.67 -9.60 -25.12
C ARG A 76 -2.46 -8.10 -25.24
N PHE A 77 -1.60 -7.69 -26.16
CA PHE A 77 -1.47 -6.30 -26.59
C PHE A 77 -2.60 -5.92 -27.55
N GLY A 78 -3.00 -4.64 -27.56
CA GLY A 78 -4.07 -4.14 -28.41
C GLY A 78 -3.60 -3.62 -29.78
N CYS A 79 -2.36 -3.14 -29.89
CA CYS A 79 -1.74 -2.70 -31.15
C CYS A 79 -0.20 -2.81 -31.04
N PRO A 80 0.56 -2.66 -32.14
CA PRO A 80 2.03 -2.74 -32.11
C PRO A 80 2.69 -1.73 -31.16
N HIS A 81 2.17 -0.50 -31.08
CA HIS A 81 2.68 0.56 -30.19
C HIS A 81 2.57 0.19 -28.70
N CYS A 82 1.71 -0.77 -28.33
CA CYS A 82 1.63 -1.23 -26.93
C CYS A 82 2.95 -1.84 -26.45
N TYR A 83 3.70 -2.51 -27.35
CA TYR A 83 4.96 -3.14 -26.96
C TYR A 83 5.99 -2.09 -26.54
N GLU A 84 6.16 -1.05 -27.35
CA GLU A 84 7.08 0.07 -27.07
C GLU A 84 6.64 0.87 -25.85
N HIS A 85 5.34 1.18 -25.74
CA HIS A 85 4.81 2.01 -24.67
C HIS A 85 4.91 1.33 -23.30
N PHE A 86 4.78 0.01 -23.23
CA PHE A 86 4.82 -0.75 -21.98
C PHE A 86 6.14 -1.49 -21.76
N ILE A 87 7.17 -1.27 -22.59
CA ILE A 87 8.40 -2.08 -22.60
C ILE A 87 9.10 -2.17 -21.24
N ALA A 88 9.11 -1.08 -20.48
CA ALA A 88 9.71 -1.04 -19.15
C ALA A 88 9.05 -2.05 -18.20
N GLN A 89 7.72 -2.10 -18.19
CA GLN A 89 6.95 -2.99 -17.34
C GLN A 89 6.95 -4.43 -17.86
N VAL A 90 6.98 -4.59 -19.19
CA VAL A 90 7.05 -5.89 -19.87
C VAL A 90 8.40 -6.57 -19.59
N ARG A 91 9.50 -5.81 -19.59
CA ARG A 91 10.84 -6.32 -19.27
C ARG A 91 10.88 -7.01 -17.90
N ASP A 92 10.24 -6.45 -16.88
CA ASP A 92 10.18 -7.05 -15.53
C ASP A 92 9.34 -8.34 -15.46
N LEU A 93 8.47 -8.57 -16.44
CA LEU A 93 7.62 -9.75 -16.54
C LEU A 93 8.30 -10.90 -17.32
N LEU A 94 9.13 -10.58 -18.32
CA LEU A 94 9.77 -11.56 -19.20
C LEU A 94 10.44 -12.72 -18.43
N PRO A 95 11.27 -12.48 -17.41
CA PRO A 95 11.93 -13.55 -16.66
C PRO A 95 10.96 -14.52 -16.00
N ARG A 96 9.79 -14.05 -15.57
CA ARG A 96 8.79 -14.88 -14.88
C ARG A 96 8.15 -15.87 -15.84
N VAL A 97 8.01 -15.49 -17.11
CA VAL A 97 7.38 -16.31 -18.16
C VAL A 97 8.41 -17.16 -18.91
N HIS A 98 9.64 -16.66 -19.07
CA HIS A 98 10.71 -17.29 -19.84
C HIS A 98 11.83 -17.88 -18.97
N ALA A 99 11.49 -18.39 -17.78
CA ALA A 99 12.43 -19.10 -16.88
C ALA A 99 13.76 -18.35 -16.64
N GLY A 100 13.67 -17.05 -16.36
CA GLY A 100 14.82 -16.18 -16.09
C GLY A 100 15.46 -15.57 -17.33
N ALA A 101 15.03 -15.93 -18.54
CA ALA A 101 15.62 -15.43 -19.77
C ALA A 101 14.91 -14.17 -20.29
N TYR A 102 15.70 -13.16 -20.69
CA TYR A 102 15.21 -12.01 -21.46
C TYR A 102 15.39 -12.19 -22.96
N GLN A 103 16.16 -13.20 -23.36
CA GLN A 103 16.52 -13.49 -24.75
C GLN A 103 16.47 -15.00 -24.97
N HIS A 104 15.87 -15.41 -26.08
CA HIS A 104 15.89 -16.80 -26.51
C HIS A 104 17.27 -17.15 -27.06
N ARG A 105 17.94 -18.15 -26.47
CA ARG A 105 19.30 -18.59 -26.86
C ARG A 105 19.31 -19.82 -27.79
N GLY A 106 18.15 -20.24 -28.29
CA GLY A 106 18.04 -21.47 -29.08
C GLY A 106 17.98 -22.73 -28.23
N LYS A 107 17.78 -23.87 -28.90
CA LYS A 107 17.88 -25.19 -28.26
C LYS A 107 19.35 -25.55 -28.15
N THR A 108 19.85 -25.78 -26.93
CA THR A 108 21.13 -26.46 -26.74
C THR A 108 20.95 -27.94 -27.09
N PRO A 109 21.77 -28.53 -27.96
CA PRO A 109 21.73 -29.98 -28.18
C PRO A 109 22.01 -30.69 -26.85
N GLY A 110 21.24 -31.73 -26.53
CA GLY A 110 21.47 -32.54 -25.33
C GLY A 110 22.90 -33.07 -25.31
N ARG A 111 23.55 -33.02 -24.13
CA ARG A 111 24.85 -33.68 -23.94
C ARG A 111 24.68 -35.16 -24.32
N ARG A 112 25.52 -35.63 -25.24
CA ARG A 112 25.71 -37.07 -25.49
C ARG A 112 26.26 -37.75 -24.25
#